data_AF-X1KJU7-F1
#
_entry.id   AF-X1KJU7-F1
#
_cell.length_a   1.000
_cell.length_b   1.000
_cell.length_c   1.000
_cell.angle_alpha   90.00
_cell.angle_beta   90.00
_cell.angle_gamma   90.00
#
_symmetry.space_group_name_H-M   'P 1'
#
loop_
_entity.id
_entity.type
_entity.pdbx_description
1 polymer ?
#
loop_
_entity_poly.entity_id
_entity_poly.type
_entity_poly.pdbx_seq_one_letter_code
_entity_poly.pdbx_strand_id
1 'polypeptide(L)'
;IICGLLSVFSLGFAAGQEETAWETLSQEASDYLKMAVNKMDEAIKTYRGVNYPNKELWVEAIDYGEKAIEADPDFIEAHYHLAQIYQYTNWYYREAREWGRYIELIQKKEVISPEAEQKLAFAYYRLGYAAYQREDYDSCILYLQKAVEVDPEMTEAYYWL
;
A
#
# COMPACT_ATOMS: atom_id res chain seq x y z
N ILE A 1 24.99 -55.82 15.78
CA ILE A 1 24.00 -55.98 16.88
C ILE A 1 24.00 -54.65 17.63
N ILE A 2 23.21 -53.67 17.17
CA ILE A 2 21.89 -53.23 17.70
C ILE A 2 22.02 -52.11 18.76
N CYS A 3 21.37 -50.98 18.44
CA CYS A 3 20.82 -49.91 19.29
C CYS A 3 21.76 -48.99 20.10
N GLY A 4 21.48 -47.69 20.26
CA GLY A 4 20.16 -47.07 20.27
C GLY A 4 20.10 -45.62 19.77
N LEU A 5 18.92 -45.32 19.24
CA LEU A 5 18.30 -44.01 19.08
C LEU A 5 18.23 -43.28 20.42
N LEU A 6 18.32 -41.94 20.40
CA LEU A 6 17.17 -41.06 20.70
C LEU A 6 17.57 -39.57 20.74
N SER A 7 16.75 -38.76 20.07
CA SER A 7 16.35 -37.37 20.37
C SER A 7 17.43 -36.28 20.30
N VAL A 8 17.24 -35.14 19.61
CA VAL A 8 16.00 -34.35 19.52
C VAL A 8 15.82 -33.80 18.10
N PHE A 9 14.68 -34.16 17.51
CA PHE A 9 14.09 -33.54 16.33
C PHE A 9 12.85 -32.80 16.86
N SER A 10 12.84 -31.47 16.86
CA SER A 10 11.60 -30.68 16.92
C SER A 10 11.90 -29.17 16.89
N LEU A 11 12.26 -28.63 15.73
CA LEU A 11 12.15 -27.18 15.46
C LEU A 11 11.61 -26.88 14.04
N GLY A 12 11.30 -27.90 13.22
CA GLY A 12 10.98 -27.69 11.80
C GLY A 12 9.51 -27.65 11.41
N PHE A 13 8.55 -27.93 12.29
CA PHE A 13 7.15 -28.09 11.89
C PHE A 13 6.33 -26.79 12.00
N ALA A 14 6.54 -25.99 13.04
CA ALA A 14 5.83 -24.73 13.24
C ALA A 14 6.26 -23.66 12.23
N ALA A 15 7.58 -23.51 12.01
CA ALA A 15 8.12 -22.56 11.03
C ALA A 15 7.64 -22.87 9.61
N GLY A 16 7.58 -24.15 9.20
CA GLY A 16 7.09 -24.52 7.86
C GLY A 16 5.58 -24.34 7.67
N GLN A 17 4.77 -24.46 8.73
CA GLN A 17 3.33 -24.21 8.67
C GLN A 17 3.00 -22.71 8.68
N GLU A 18 3.74 -21.91 9.45
CA GLU A 18 3.67 -20.45 9.37
C GLU A 18 4.16 -19.97 8.01
N GLU A 19 5.18 -20.63 7.45
CA GLU A 19 5.75 -20.32 6.15
C GLU A 19 4.77 -20.48 4.99
N THR A 20 4.16 -21.65 4.91
CA THR A 20 3.11 -21.93 3.94
C THR A 20 1.84 -21.08 4.15
N ALA A 21 1.54 -20.68 5.39
CA ALA A 21 0.39 -19.83 5.68
C ALA A 21 0.61 -18.39 5.19
N TRP A 22 1.78 -17.79 5.42
CA TRP A 22 2.06 -16.45 4.88
C TRP A 22 2.14 -16.46 3.36
N GLU A 23 2.71 -17.51 2.75
CA GLU A 23 2.75 -17.67 1.29
C GLU A 23 1.33 -17.66 0.69
N THR A 24 0.42 -18.37 1.35
CA THR A 24 -0.97 -18.50 0.88
C THR A 24 -1.74 -17.18 1.02
N LEU A 25 -1.61 -16.49 2.16
CA LEU A 25 -2.27 -15.19 2.39
C LEU A 25 -1.79 -14.15 1.39
N SER A 26 -0.47 -14.05 1.18
CA SER A 26 0.09 -13.10 0.22
C SER A 26 -0.26 -13.46 -1.23
N GLN A 27 -0.46 -14.73 -1.56
CA GLN A 27 -0.92 -15.14 -2.89
C GLN A 27 -2.38 -14.71 -3.14
N GLU A 28 -3.29 -14.97 -2.20
CA GLU A 28 -4.68 -14.54 -2.30
C GLU A 28 -4.78 -13.02 -2.39
N ALA A 29 -4.03 -12.29 -1.55
CA ALA A 29 -3.95 -10.85 -1.59
C ALA A 29 -3.40 -10.32 -2.94
N SER A 30 -2.40 -11.00 -3.51
CA SER A 30 -1.86 -10.67 -4.83
C SER A 30 -2.90 -10.85 -5.94
N ASP A 31 -3.73 -11.89 -5.87
CA ASP A 31 -4.75 -12.13 -6.88
C ASP A 31 -5.87 -11.09 -6.84
N TYR A 32 -6.34 -10.72 -5.64
CA TYR A 32 -7.26 -9.58 -5.49
C TYR A 32 -6.63 -8.27 -5.95
N LEU A 33 -5.37 -8.02 -5.62
CA LEU A 33 -4.67 -6.82 -6.05
C LEU A 33 -4.60 -6.71 -7.58
N LYS A 34 -4.32 -7.82 -8.29
CA LYS A 34 -4.34 -7.83 -9.76
C LYS A 34 -5.72 -7.42 -10.30
N MET A 35 -6.80 -7.90 -9.68
CA MET A 35 -8.16 -7.53 -10.08
C MET A 35 -8.43 -6.05 -9.82
N ALA A 36 -7.97 -5.51 -8.67
CA ALA A 36 -8.10 -4.10 -8.32
C ALA A 36 -7.39 -3.19 -9.34
N VAL A 37 -6.14 -3.50 -9.68
CA VAL A 37 -5.33 -2.73 -10.64
C VAL A 37 -5.94 -2.80 -12.04
N ASN A 38 -6.39 -3.98 -12.48
CA ASN A 38 -7.06 -4.12 -13.78
C ASN A 38 -8.31 -3.23 -13.88
N LYS A 39 -9.12 -3.18 -12.81
CA LYS A 39 -10.33 -2.35 -12.75
C LYS A 39 -10.02 -0.87 -12.66
N MET A 40 -8.98 -0.49 -11.92
CA MET A 40 -8.46 0.88 -11.91
C MET A 40 -8.03 1.33 -13.31
N ASP A 41 -7.24 0.51 -14.02
CA ASP A 41 -6.77 0.82 -15.38
C ASP A 41 -7.94 0.93 -16.37
N GLU A 42 -8.92 0.02 -16.26
CA GLU A 42 -10.16 0.07 -17.03
C GLU A 42 -10.95 1.36 -16.75
N ALA A 43 -11.04 1.77 -15.48
CA ALA A 43 -11.72 2.99 -15.06
C ALA A 43 -11.04 4.24 -15.62
N ILE A 44 -9.71 4.33 -15.52
CA ILE A 44 -8.90 5.45 -16.04
C ILE A 44 -9.15 5.60 -17.55
N LYS A 45 -9.09 4.50 -18.29
CA LYS A 45 -9.31 4.50 -19.75
C LYS A 45 -10.74 4.87 -20.12
N THR A 46 -11.72 4.31 -19.41
CA THR A 46 -13.15 4.44 -19.73
C THR A 46 -13.68 5.82 -19.36
N TYR A 47 -13.29 6.34 -18.20
CA TYR A 47 -13.85 7.58 -17.66
C TYR A 47 -13.06 8.83 -18.01
N ARG A 48 -11.87 8.71 -18.61
CA ARG A 48 -11.08 9.82 -19.19
C ARG A 48 -10.96 11.04 -18.25
N GLY A 49 -10.74 10.79 -16.96
CA GLY A 49 -10.57 11.81 -15.93
C GLY A 49 -11.82 12.16 -15.12
N VAL A 50 -13.00 11.63 -15.47
CA VAL A 50 -14.22 11.79 -14.67
C VAL A 50 -14.28 10.70 -13.59
N ASN A 51 -13.56 10.89 -12.49
CA ASN A 51 -13.34 9.84 -11.50
C ASN A 51 -14.11 10.12 -10.22
N TYR A 52 -15.26 9.45 -10.09
CA TYR A 52 -16.07 9.47 -8.89
C TYR A 52 -16.11 8.08 -8.25
N PRO A 53 -16.09 7.98 -6.92
CA PRO A 53 -16.05 6.71 -6.21
C PRO A 53 -17.26 5.80 -6.49
N ASN A 54 -18.40 6.36 -6.85
CA ASN A 54 -19.65 5.62 -7.08
C ASN A 54 -19.80 5.08 -8.51
N LYS A 55 -18.82 5.31 -9.39
CA LYS A 55 -18.83 4.68 -10.72
C LYS A 55 -18.47 3.21 -10.60
N GLU A 56 -19.15 2.38 -11.38
CA GLU A 56 -19.04 0.91 -11.34
C GLU A 56 -17.60 0.40 -11.30
N LEU A 57 -16.74 0.82 -12.24
CA LEU A 57 -15.36 0.33 -12.28
C LEU A 57 -14.51 0.80 -11.08
N TRP A 58 -14.81 1.97 -10.52
CA TRP A 58 -14.15 2.45 -9.31
C TRP A 58 -14.63 1.69 -8.07
N VAL A 59 -15.93 1.36 -8.00
CA VAL A 59 -16.49 0.51 -6.93
C VAL A 59 -15.85 -0.88 -6.98
N GLU A 60 -15.73 -1.49 -8.15
CA GLU A 60 -15.06 -2.79 -8.31
C GLU A 60 -13.58 -2.72 -7.93
N ALA A 61 -12.86 -1.68 -8.37
CA ALA A 61 -11.44 -1.51 -8.02
C ALA A 61 -11.24 -1.37 -6.49
N ILE A 62 -12.09 -0.60 -5.83
CA ILE A 62 -12.07 -0.42 -4.38
C ILE A 62 -12.37 -1.74 -3.67
N ASP A 63 -13.42 -2.47 -4.08
CA ASP A 63 -13.81 -3.75 -3.47
C ASP A 63 -12.68 -4.79 -3.55
N TYR A 64 -12.04 -4.93 -4.72
CA TYR A 64 -10.89 -5.82 -4.84
C TYR A 64 -9.67 -5.36 -4.03
N GLY A 65 -9.42 -4.05 -3.94
CA GLY A 65 -8.33 -3.53 -3.12
C GLY A 65 -8.57 -3.74 -1.61
N GLU A 66 -9.81 -3.57 -1.15
CA GLU A 66 -10.20 -3.86 0.24
C GLU A 66 -10.05 -5.37 0.54
N LYS A 67 -10.48 -6.25 -0.38
CA LYS A 67 -10.28 -7.71 -0.26
C LYS A 67 -8.81 -8.13 -0.22
N ALA A 68 -7.94 -7.45 -0.96
CA ALA A 68 -6.50 -7.71 -0.90
C ALA A 68 -5.93 -7.44 0.50
N ILE A 69 -6.37 -6.35 1.16
CA ILE A 69 -5.99 -6.02 2.54
C ILE A 69 -6.65 -6.98 3.55
N GLU A 70 -7.90 -7.40 3.32
CA GLU A 70 -8.56 -8.39 4.18
C GLU A 70 -7.82 -9.74 4.15
N ALA A 71 -7.31 -10.15 3.00
CA ALA A 71 -6.52 -11.37 2.84
C ALA A 71 -5.13 -11.26 3.50
N ASP A 72 -4.42 -10.14 3.31
CA ASP A 72 -3.14 -9.88 3.97
C ASP A 72 -3.01 -8.39 4.40
N PRO A 73 -3.28 -8.09 5.69
CA PRO A 73 -3.22 -6.72 6.22
C PRO A 73 -1.82 -6.09 6.31
N ASP A 74 -0.77 -6.88 6.08
CA ASP A 74 0.62 -6.41 6.03
C ASP A 74 1.16 -6.40 4.57
N PHE A 75 0.31 -6.63 3.56
CA PHE A 75 0.68 -6.58 2.14
C PHE A 75 0.86 -5.14 1.67
N ILE A 76 2.12 -4.73 1.55
CA ILE A 76 2.53 -3.33 1.28
C ILE A 76 1.88 -2.82 -0.01
N GLU A 77 1.89 -3.63 -1.05
CA GLU A 77 1.43 -3.28 -2.39
C GLU A 77 -0.09 -3.04 -2.43
N ALA A 78 -0.86 -3.76 -1.62
CA ALA A 78 -2.31 -3.53 -1.52
C ALA A 78 -2.62 -2.14 -0.94
N HIS A 79 -1.93 -1.74 0.13
CA HIS A 79 -2.07 -0.40 0.69
C HIS A 79 -1.65 0.68 -0.31
N TYR A 80 -0.52 0.48 -1.01
CA TYR A 80 -0.06 1.42 -2.04
C TYR A 80 -1.12 1.64 -3.13
N HIS A 81 -1.63 0.55 -3.72
CA HIS A 81 -2.57 0.65 -4.84
C HIS A 81 -3.97 1.09 -4.40
N LEU A 82 -4.45 0.68 -3.23
CA LEU A 82 -5.72 1.17 -2.71
C LEU A 82 -5.66 2.68 -2.41
N ALA A 83 -4.53 3.19 -1.93
CA ALA A 83 -4.32 4.63 -1.79
C ALA A 83 -4.40 5.37 -3.13
N GLN A 84 -3.82 4.81 -4.20
CA GLN A 84 -3.94 5.37 -5.56
C GLN A 84 -5.38 5.35 -6.08
N ILE A 85 -6.13 4.28 -5.82
CA ILE A 85 -7.56 4.21 -6.19
C ILE A 85 -8.35 5.31 -5.47
N TYR A 86 -8.09 5.53 -4.18
CA TYR A 86 -8.70 6.63 -3.43
C TYR A 86 -8.24 8.01 -3.88
N GLN A 87 -6.99 8.17 -4.32
CA GLN A 87 -6.51 9.37 -5.01
C GLN A 87 -7.35 9.67 -6.23
N TYR A 88 -7.49 8.71 -7.15
CA TYR A 88 -8.19 8.92 -8.41
C TYR A 88 -9.66 9.32 -8.15
N THR A 89 -10.24 8.82 -7.07
CA THR A 89 -11.64 9.07 -6.70
C THR A 89 -11.84 10.21 -5.69
N ASN A 90 -10.79 10.95 -5.33
CA ASN A 90 -10.80 12.07 -4.37
C ASN A 90 -11.32 11.70 -2.97
N TRP A 91 -11.11 10.46 -2.53
CA TRP A 91 -11.45 10.00 -1.18
C TRP A 91 -10.30 10.29 -0.19
N TYR A 92 -10.01 11.58 0.04
CA TYR A 92 -8.82 12.03 0.76
C TYR A 92 -8.62 11.43 2.17
N TYR A 93 -9.70 11.15 2.92
CA TYR A 93 -9.59 10.50 4.23
C TYR A 93 -9.15 9.03 4.13
N ARG A 94 -9.72 8.28 3.18
CA ARG A 94 -9.37 6.87 2.98
C ARG A 94 -8.01 6.74 2.32
N GLU A 95 -7.72 7.63 1.37
CA GLU A 95 -6.39 7.79 0.80
C GLU A 95 -5.33 7.99 1.89
N ALA A 96 -5.52 8.94 2.80
CA ALA A 96 -4.53 9.25 3.82
C ALA A 96 -4.31 8.07 4.78
N ARG A 97 -5.37 7.31 5.09
CA ARG A 97 -5.25 6.07 5.87
C ARG A 97 -4.34 5.06 5.18
N GLU A 98 -4.56 4.80 3.90
CA GLU A 98 -3.77 3.79 3.16
C GLU A 98 -2.32 4.23 2.92
N TRP A 99 -2.08 5.52 2.62
CA TRP A 99 -0.70 6.03 2.56
C TRP A 99 0.03 5.93 3.89
N GLY A 100 -0.64 6.27 5.00
CA GLY A 100 -0.07 6.13 6.34
C GLY A 100 0.33 4.68 6.63
N ARG A 101 -0.53 3.72 6.26
CA ARG A 101 -0.28 2.29 6.46
C ARG A 101 0.84 1.75 5.56
N TYR A 102 0.90 2.20 4.30
CA TYR A 102 2.01 1.89 3.40
C TYR A 102 3.36 2.32 4.01
N ILE A 103 3.44 3.56 4.50
CA ILE A 103 4.66 4.11 5.12
C ILE A 103 5.06 3.32 6.37
N GLU A 104 4.09 3.02 7.25
CA GLU A 104 4.31 2.22 8.45
C GLU A 104 4.92 0.85 8.10
N LEU A 105 4.37 0.17 7.09
CA LEU A 105 4.83 -1.16 6.70
C LEU A 105 6.22 -1.14 6.05
N ILE A 106 6.50 -0.17 5.17
CA ILE A 106 7.82 0.01 4.57
C ILE A 106 8.89 0.22 5.66
N GLN A 107 8.59 1.05 6.66
CA GLN A 107 9.49 1.30 7.79
C GLN A 107 9.65 0.07 8.69
N LYS A 108 8.54 -0.58 9.06
CA LYS A 108 8.53 -1.78 9.91
C LYS A 108 9.28 -2.96 9.28
N LYS A 109 9.17 -3.14 7.96
CA LYS A 109 9.82 -4.22 7.20
C LYS A 109 11.21 -3.84 6.67
N GLU A 110 11.70 -2.64 6.97
CA GLU A 110 12.99 -2.12 6.53
C GLU A 110 13.21 -2.28 5.01
N VAL A 111 12.18 -1.97 4.22
CA VAL A 111 12.23 -2.11 2.76
C VAL A 111 13.09 -0.99 2.18
N ILE A 112 14.30 -1.35 1.74
CA ILE A 112 15.29 -0.40 1.22
C ILE A 112 15.56 -0.71 -0.25
N SER A 113 15.07 0.15 -1.14
CA SER A 113 15.42 0.17 -2.56
C SER A 113 15.16 1.55 -3.15
N PRO A 114 15.80 1.93 -4.27
CA PRO A 114 15.51 3.21 -4.93
C PRO A 114 14.04 3.36 -5.32
N GLU A 115 13.38 2.26 -5.70
CA GLU A 115 11.95 2.26 -6.01
C GLU A 115 11.09 2.50 -4.75
N ALA A 116 11.47 1.86 -3.63
CA ALA A 116 10.77 2.04 -2.36
C ALA A 116 10.91 3.47 -1.83
N GLU A 117 12.09 4.08 -1.96
CA GLU A 117 12.35 5.48 -1.60
C GLU A 117 11.52 6.45 -2.44
N GLN A 118 11.47 6.25 -3.77
CA GLN A 118 10.62 7.06 -4.65
C GLN A 118 9.13 6.96 -4.28
N LYS A 119 8.63 5.73 -4.06
CA LYS A 119 7.25 5.51 -3.63
C LYS A 119 6.98 6.09 -2.23
N LEU A 120 7.98 6.08 -1.34
CA LEU A 120 7.89 6.67 -0.01
C LEU A 120 7.78 8.20 -0.07
N ALA A 121 8.63 8.85 -0.87
CA ALA A 121 8.54 10.29 -1.10
C ALA A 121 7.18 10.68 -1.69
N PHE A 122 6.72 9.90 -2.69
CA PHE A 122 5.40 10.06 -3.28
C PHE A 122 4.29 9.93 -2.23
N ALA A 123 4.31 8.89 -1.40
CA ALA A 123 3.31 8.71 -0.34
C ALA A 123 3.25 9.90 0.63
N TYR A 124 4.40 10.45 1.04
CA TYR A 124 4.44 11.66 1.86
C TYR A 124 3.85 12.87 1.15
N TYR A 125 4.20 13.10 -0.11
CA TYR A 125 3.61 14.19 -0.89
C TYR A 125 2.08 14.06 -0.96
N ARG A 126 1.57 12.85 -1.19
CA ARG A 126 0.12 12.61 -1.29
C ARG A 126 -0.60 12.78 0.05
N LEU A 127 0.04 12.43 1.17
CA LEU A 127 -0.46 12.77 2.50
C LEU A 127 -0.52 14.29 2.72
N GLY A 128 0.50 15.03 2.26
CA GLY A 128 0.51 16.48 2.30
C GLY A 128 -0.64 17.08 1.50
N TYR A 129 -0.83 16.62 0.26
CA TYR A 129 -1.95 17.05 -0.58
C TYR A 129 -3.32 16.70 0.03
N ALA A 130 -3.49 15.49 0.55
CA ALA A 130 -4.73 15.09 1.22
C ALA A 130 -4.99 15.91 2.49
N ALA A 131 -3.95 16.35 3.21
CA ALA A 131 -4.07 17.26 4.34
C ALA A 131 -4.48 18.67 3.91
N TYR A 132 -3.89 19.20 2.83
CA TYR A 132 -4.30 20.46 2.22
C TYR A 132 -5.79 20.47 1.84
N GLN A 133 -6.28 19.40 1.20
CA GLN A 133 -7.70 19.27 0.84
C GLN A 133 -8.65 19.20 2.05
N ARG A 134 -8.12 18.84 3.22
CA ARG A 134 -8.84 18.84 4.51
C ARG A 134 -8.66 20.14 5.30
N GLU A 135 -8.00 21.15 4.73
CA GLU A 135 -7.64 22.42 5.39
C GLU A 135 -6.70 22.24 6.61
N ASP A 136 -6.00 21.10 6.68
CA ASP A 136 -5.05 20.73 7.73
C ASP A 136 -3.63 21.14 7.30
N TYR A 137 -3.38 22.45 7.30
CA TYR A 137 -2.17 23.05 6.75
C TYR A 137 -0.90 22.67 7.53
N ASP A 138 -1.01 22.47 8.84
CA ASP A 138 0.13 22.06 9.67
C ASP A 138 0.63 20.67 9.26
N SER A 139 -0.29 19.72 9.09
CA SER A 139 0.06 18.37 8.60
C SER A 139 0.51 18.40 7.15
N CYS A 140 -0.06 19.28 6.32
CA CYS A 140 0.37 19.48 4.94
C CYS A 140 1.86 19.81 4.87
N ILE A 141 2.30 20.87 5.56
CA ILE A 141 3.70 21.31 5.58
C ILE A 141 4.61 20.20 6.09
N LEU A 142 4.23 19.54 7.20
CA LEU A 142 5.01 18.45 7.77
C LEU A 142 5.25 17.31 6.77
N TYR A 143 4.22 16.87 6.05
CA TYR A 143 4.35 15.78 5.10
C TYR A 143 5.11 16.18 3.84
N LEU A 144 4.96 17.41 3.36
CA LEU A 144 5.75 17.90 2.22
C LEU A 144 7.24 18.03 2.56
N GLN A 145 7.58 18.45 3.78
CA GLN A 145 8.96 18.45 4.26
C GLN A 145 9.54 17.04 4.25
N LYS A 146 8.80 16.04 4.75
CA LYS A 146 9.23 14.63 4.70
C LYS A 146 9.39 14.11 3.27
N ALA A 147 8.53 14.52 2.34
CA ALA A 147 8.68 14.15 0.93
C ALA A 147 10.02 14.64 0.36
N VAL A 148 10.37 15.91 0.62
CA VAL A 148 11.63 16.52 0.18
C VAL A 148 12.86 15.95 0.91
N GLU A 149 12.72 15.53 2.17
CA GLU A 149 13.78 14.84 2.90
C GLU A 149 14.13 13.48 2.26
N VAL A 150 13.13 12.75 1.74
CA VAL A 150 13.32 11.46 1.08
C VAL A 150 13.77 11.63 -0.37
N ASP A 151 13.13 12.53 -1.11
CA ASP A 151 13.49 12.87 -2.49
C ASP A 151 13.65 14.39 -2.63
N PRO A 152 14.89 14.90 -2.52
CA PRO A 152 15.17 16.33 -2.66
C PRO A 152 14.86 16.92 -4.04
N GLU A 153 14.64 16.09 -5.07
CA GLU A 153 14.34 16.53 -6.44
C GLU A 153 12.83 16.53 -6.75
N MET A 154 11.98 16.14 -5.77
CA MET A 154 10.53 16.06 -5.94
C MET A 154 9.89 17.44 -6.11
N THR A 155 9.76 17.87 -7.36
CA THR A 155 9.27 19.21 -7.73
C THR A 155 7.84 19.47 -7.25
N GLU A 156 7.00 18.44 -7.25
CA GLU A 156 5.62 18.51 -6.78
C GLU A 156 5.55 18.90 -5.31
N ALA A 157 6.47 18.41 -4.46
CA ALA A 157 6.45 18.74 -3.04
C ALA A 157 6.80 20.21 -2.79
N TYR A 158 7.76 20.76 -3.54
CA TYR A 158 8.11 22.18 -3.46
C TYR A 158 7.02 23.13 -3.95
N TYR A 159 6.13 22.68 -4.84
CA TYR A 159 5.03 23.53 -5.33
C TYR A 159 4.04 23.90 -4.20
N TRP A 160 3.90 23.05 -3.19
CA TRP A 160 2.94 23.21 -2.10
C TRP A 160 3.56 23.74 -0.79
N LEU A 161 4.89 23.89 -0.72
CA LEU A 161 5.64 24.49 0.40
C LEU A 161 5.75 26.02 0.26
#